data_AF-A0A2V7QIZ1-F1
#
_entry.id   AF-A0A2V7QIZ1-F1
#
_cell.length_a   1.000
_cell.length_b   1.000
_cell.length_c   1.000
_cell.angle_alpha   90.00
_cell.angle_beta   90.00
_cell.angle_gamma   90.00
#
_symmetry.space_group_name_H-M   'P 1'
#
loop_
_entity.id
_entity.type
_entity.pdbx_description
1 polymer ?
#
loop_
_entity_poly.entity_id
_entity_poly.type
_entity_poly.pdbx_seq_one_letter_code
_entity_poly.pdbx_strand_id
1 'polypeptide(L)'
;MVASWCLRVSKAAKINSIGSTRTEPVWRRSVAHHRATASRAGVPSPSSDPLFGTMIRRVSRREALRELGALFAIPFIRWPERLSDPLAGTIVEYQAGRARGDWSAAQVTKEALDRSHAWNGTLHAIDLWSETAMDEARDSDARARRGRLRGPLDGVPVFAKSIYDMNSLPTTASNAEW
;
A
#
# COMPACT_ATOMS: atom_id res chain seq x y z
N MET A 1 15.73 -14.30 30.85
CA MET A 1 14.81 -15.37 30.40
C MET A 1 13.49 -15.06 31.09
N VAL A 2 12.40 -14.73 30.42
CA VAL A 2 11.93 -15.04 29.04
C VAL A 2 11.50 -13.74 28.30
N ALA A 3 11.51 -13.68 26.95
CA ALA A 3 11.22 -12.46 26.15
C ALA A 3 10.66 -12.73 24.72
N SER A 4 10.16 -11.67 24.00
CA SER A 4 8.70 -11.48 23.85
C SER A 4 8.04 -10.42 22.84
N TRP A 5 7.51 -10.74 21.62
CA TRP A 5 6.07 -10.62 21.09
C TRP A 5 5.69 -10.92 19.57
N CYS A 6 4.42 -11.23 19.24
CA CYS A 6 3.85 -11.76 17.95
C CYS A 6 3.81 -10.90 16.65
N LEU A 7 3.75 -11.57 15.47
CA LEU A 7 3.47 -11.02 14.12
C LEU A 7 2.08 -11.43 13.56
N ARG A 8 1.33 -10.51 12.90
CA ARG A 8 0.00 -10.71 12.26
C ARG A 8 -0.27 -9.71 11.12
N VAL A 9 -1.00 -10.07 10.06
CA VAL A 9 -1.40 -9.13 8.99
C VAL A 9 -2.49 -8.14 9.41
N SER A 10 -2.36 -6.87 9.03
CA SER A 10 -3.21 -5.78 9.53
C SER A 10 -4.68 -5.88 9.11
N LYS A 11 -5.59 -5.84 10.10
CA LYS A 11 -7.05 -5.87 9.93
C LYS A 11 -7.64 -4.59 10.51
N ALA A 12 -8.04 -3.66 9.65
CA ALA A 12 -8.69 -2.42 10.09
C ALA A 12 -10.03 -2.71 10.80
N ALA A 13 -10.06 -2.52 12.12
CA ALA A 13 -11.25 -2.64 12.96
C ALA A 13 -11.74 -1.25 13.38
N LYS A 14 -13.07 -1.09 13.46
CA LYS A 14 -13.75 0.19 13.70
C LYS A 14 -14.02 0.34 15.20
N ILE A 15 -13.27 1.22 15.87
CA ILE A 15 -13.42 1.47 17.31
C ILE A 15 -14.65 2.35 17.56
N ASN A 16 -15.59 1.87 18.37
CA ASN A 16 -16.76 2.63 18.84
C ASN A 16 -16.61 2.91 20.35
N SER A 17 -16.52 4.20 20.69
CA SER A 17 -16.85 4.89 21.95
C SER A 17 -16.85 4.14 23.31
N ILE A 18 -16.12 4.71 24.28
CA ILE A 18 -16.56 4.96 25.67
C ILE A 18 -15.85 6.23 26.20
N GLY A 19 -16.53 7.07 26.98
CA GLY A 19 -15.92 7.78 28.12
C GLY A 19 -15.14 9.09 27.91
N SER A 20 -15.85 10.20 27.64
CA SER A 20 -15.59 11.56 28.16
C SER A 20 -14.22 11.92 28.77
N THR A 21 -13.41 12.71 28.05
CA THR A 21 -12.94 14.03 28.53
C THR A 21 -12.88 15.02 27.36
N ARG A 22 -13.13 16.31 27.63
CA ARG A 22 -13.37 17.34 26.60
C ARG A 22 -12.09 18.10 26.28
N THR A 23 -11.32 17.62 25.31
CA THR A 23 -10.16 18.34 24.73
C THR A 23 -10.37 18.58 23.24
N GLU A 24 -10.54 19.86 22.86
CA GLU A 24 -10.72 20.26 21.46
C GLU A 24 -9.43 19.98 20.65
N PRO A 25 -9.49 19.23 19.54
CA PRO A 25 -8.31 18.99 18.71
C PRO A 25 -7.93 20.24 17.90
N VAL A 26 -6.66 20.65 18.03
CA VAL A 26 -6.03 21.88 17.48
C VAL A 26 -6.06 22.01 15.94
N TRP A 27 -6.60 21.03 15.21
CA TRP A 27 -6.63 20.98 13.75
C TRP A 27 -7.80 21.74 13.07
N ARG A 28 -8.65 22.46 13.83
CA ARG A 28 -9.75 23.30 13.27
C ARG A 28 -9.41 24.79 13.08
N ARG A 29 -8.22 25.12 12.56
CA ARG A 29 -7.88 26.48 12.10
C ARG A 29 -7.12 26.50 10.77
N SER A 30 -7.83 26.27 9.66
CA SER A 30 -7.74 27.07 8.41
C SER A 30 -8.55 26.41 7.31
N VAL A 31 -9.79 26.88 7.11
CA VAL A 31 -10.52 26.69 5.85
C VAL A 31 -11.02 28.07 5.41
N ALA A 32 -10.07 28.91 4.99
CA ALA A 32 -10.38 30.24 4.48
C ALA A 32 -11.27 30.12 3.23
N HIS A 33 -12.43 30.76 3.26
CA HIS A 33 -13.33 30.81 2.11
C HIS A 33 -12.72 31.67 1.00
N HIS A 34 -12.02 31.02 0.05
CA HIS A 34 -11.68 31.66 -1.22
C HIS A 34 -12.94 31.81 -2.08
N ARG A 35 -13.66 32.91 -1.83
CA ARG A 35 -14.80 33.36 -2.63
C ARG A 35 -14.27 33.96 -3.94
N ALA A 36 -13.84 33.10 -4.86
CA ALA A 36 -13.37 33.52 -6.18
C ALA A 36 -14.55 34.07 -7.01
N THR A 37 -14.52 35.36 -7.31
CA THR A 37 -15.45 36.02 -8.23
C THR A 37 -15.13 35.61 -9.66
N ALA A 38 -15.73 34.52 -10.13
CA ALA A 38 -15.68 34.13 -11.53
C ALA A 38 -16.50 35.12 -12.38
N SER A 39 -15.82 36.04 -13.04
CA SER A 39 -16.42 36.91 -14.04
C SER A 39 -16.95 36.10 -15.22
N ARG A 40 -18.08 36.54 -15.76
CA ARG A 40 -18.82 35.87 -16.83
C ARG A 40 -18.07 36.02 -18.16
N ALA A 41 -17.11 35.13 -18.43
CA ALA A 41 -16.50 34.95 -19.76
C ALA A 41 -17.34 33.94 -20.56
N GLY A 42 -17.67 34.29 -21.81
CA GLY A 42 -18.58 33.50 -22.65
C GLY A 42 -17.99 32.15 -23.09
N VAL A 43 -18.85 31.15 -23.22
CA VAL A 43 -18.52 29.87 -23.86
C VAL A 43 -18.57 30.06 -25.39
N PRO A 44 -17.47 29.89 -26.14
CA PRO A 44 -17.55 29.82 -27.59
C PRO A 44 -18.17 28.50 -28.04
N SER A 45 -19.05 28.56 -29.04
CA SER A 45 -19.72 27.41 -29.65
C SER A 45 -18.72 26.48 -30.37
N PRO A 46 -18.84 25.15 -30.26
CA PRO A 46 -18.01 24.22 -31.02
C PRO A 46 -18.50 24.10 -32.47
N SER A 47 -18.16 25.07 -33.31
CA SER A 47 -18.30 24.94 -34.77
C SER A 47 -16.93 24.67 -35.41
N SER A 48 -16.81 23.47 -36.00
CA SER A 48 -15.78 23.06 -36.97
C SER A 48 -14.30 23.12 -36.53
N ASP A 49 -13.87 22.16 -35.70
CA ASP A 49 -12.45 21.73 -35.63
C ASP A 49 -12.21 20.55 -36.60
N PRO A 50 -11.30 20.67 -37.60
CA PRO A 50 -11.07 19.63 -38.61
C PRO A 50 -10.13 18.48 -38.14
N LEU A 51 -9.83 18.40 -36.84
CA LEU A 51 -8.79 17.51 -36.29
C LEU A 51 -9.14 16.02 -36.25
N PHE A 52 -10.35 15.61 -36.66
CA PHE A 52 -10.76 14.20 -36.77
C PHE A 52 -10.57 13.59 -38.17
N GLY A 53 -9.75 14.21 -39.02
CA GLY A 53 -9.26 13.62 -40.26
C GLY A 53 -8.05 12.71 -40.03
N THR A 54 -8.27 11.45 -39.66
CA THR A 54 -7.20 10.45 -39.47
C THR A 54 -6.57 10.06 -40.82
N MET A 55 -5.73 10.93 -41.36
CA MET A 55 -4.88 10.63 -42.49
C MET A 55 -3.79 9.64 -42.04
N ILE A 56 -3.92 8.37 -42.41
CA ILE A 56 -2.84 7.38 -42.26
C ILE A 56 -1.73 7.77 -43.25
N ARG A 57 -0.83 8.67 -42.81
CA ARG A 57 0.30 9.16 -43.58
C ARG A 57 1.23 7.98 -43.88
N ARG A 58 1.50 7.71 -45.16
CA ARG A 58 2.51 6.70 -45.53
C ARG A 58 3.89 7.23 -45.14
N VAL A 59 4.39 6.81 -43.98
CA VAL A 59 5.72 7.17 -43.50
C VAL A 59 6.78 6.51 -44.39
N SER A 60 7.68 7.29 -44.97
CA SER A 60 8.76 6.73 -45.80
C SER A 60 9.82 6.04 -44.94
N ARG A 61 10.57 5.06 -45.48
CA ARG A 61 11.59 4.32 -44.69
C ARG A 61 12.63 5.24 -44.02
N ARG A 62 13.03 6.34 -44.67
CA ARG A 62 13.97 7.33 -44.11
C ARG A 62 13.37 8.15 -42.96
N GLU A 63 12.06 8.37 -43.02
CA GLU A 63 11.30 9.14 -42.04
C GLU A 63 10.96 8.28 -40.83
N ALA A 64 10.57 7.01 -41.05
CA ALA A 64 10.44 6.01 -39.99
C ALA A 64 11.76 5.81 -39.22
N LEU A 65 12.91 5.80 -39.91
CA LEU A 65 14.22 5.73 -39.26
C LEU A 65 14.57 6.99 -38.46
N ARG A 66 14.09 8.17 -38.86
CA ARG A 66 14.25 9.42 -38.08
C ARG A 66 13.37 9.42 -36.82
N GLU A 67 12.10 9.05 -36.96
CA GLU A 67 11.15 8.95 -35.83
C GLU A 67 11.58 7.87 -34.82
N LEU A 68 12.00 6.69 -35.29
CA LEU A 68 12.57 5.65 -34.42
C LEU A 68 13.89 6.10 -33.78
N GLY A 69 14.71 6.89 -34.48
CA GLY A 69 15.93 7.49 -33.93
C GLY A 69 15.65 8.40 -32.71
N ALA A 70 14.51 9.08 -32.69
CA ALA A 70 14.10 9.90 -31.54
C ALA A 70 13.75 9.05 -30.31
N LEU A 71 13.24 7.82 -30.47
CA LEU A 71 13.02 6.90 -29.35
C LEU A 71 14.33 6.45 -28.69
N PHE A 72 15.41 6.31 -29.46
CA PHE A 72 16.76 6.03 -28.93
C PHE A 72 17.44 7.27 -28.31
N ALA A 73 16.94 8.48 -28.58
CA ALA A 73 17.39 9.72 -27.95
C ALA A 73 16.66 10.01 -26.62
N ILE A 74 15.66 9.21 -26.24
CA ILE A 74 15.07 9.27 -24.90
C ILE A 74 16.17 8.86 -23.90
N PRO A 75 16.58 9.74 -22.96
CA PRO A 75 17.57 9.35 -21.96
C PRO A 75 16.99 8.20 -21.16
N PHE A 76 17.75 7.09 -21.10
CA PHE A 76 17.39 5.80 -20.49
C PHE A 76 16.20 5.92 -19.55
N ILE A 77 15.04 5.42 -19.99
CA ILE A 77 13.90 5.21 -19.10
C ILE A 77 14.42 4.30 -18.00
N ARG A 78 14.76 4.89 -16.85
CA ARG A 78 15.23 4.15 -15.68
C ARG A 78 14.00 3.43 -15.17
N TRP A 79 13.80 2.22 -15.70
CA TRP A 79 12.75 1.33 -15.29
C TRP A 79 12.79 1.27 -13.77
N PRO A 80 11.68 1.55 -13.07
CA PRO A 80 11.70 1.55 -11.62
C PRO A 80 12.19 0.18 -11.17
N GLU A 81 13.28 0.13 -10.42
CA GLU A 81 13.83 -1.15 -9.98
C GLU A 81 12.75 -1.88 -9.21
N ARG A 82 12.45 -3.09 -9.68
CA ARG A 82 11.50 -3.96 -8.99
C ARG A 82 12.24 -4.47 -7.77
N LEU A 83 11.78 -4.10 -6.58
CA LEU A 83 12.30 -4.63 -5.32
C LEU A 83 12.38 -6.15 -5.38
N SER A 84 13.59 -6.67 -5.20
CA SER A 84 13.86 -8.12 -5.17
C SER A 84 13.35 -8.77 -3.89
N ASP A 85 13.30 -8.01 -2.79
CA ASP A 85 12.78 -8.42 -1.49
C ASP A 85 11.53 -7.56 -1.14
N PRO A 86 10.34 -8.16 -1.02
CA PRO A 86 9.11 -7.44 -0.69
C PRO A 86 9.07 -6.91 0.75
N LEU A 87 9.99 -7.34 1.62
CA LEU A 87 10.14 -6.90 3.02
C LEU A 87 11.23 -5.82 3.21
N ALA A 88 12.03 -5.54 2.19
CA ALA A 88 13.05 -4.48 2.23
C ALA A 88 12.51 -3.10 1.82
N GLY A 89 11.33 -3.04 1.20
CA GLY A 89 10.71 -1.82 0.69
C GLY A 89 9.72 -1.15 1.66
N THR A 90 9.23 0.02 1.26
CA THR A 90 8.13 0.70 1.94
C THR A 90 6.79 0.01 1.72
N ILE A 91 5.81 0.28 2.59
CA ILE A 91 4.43 -0.21 2.43
C ILE A 91 3.80 0.23 1.09
N VAL A 92 4.17 1.40 0.59
CA VAL A 92 3.69 1.92 -0.71
C VAL A 92 4.22 1.06 -1.85
N GLU A 93 5.51 0.71 -1.84
CA GLU A 93 6.12 -0.14 -2.85
C GLU A 93 5.62 -1.60 -2.76
N TYR A 94 5.42 -2.11 -1.55
CA TYR A 94 4.79 -3.40 -1.31
C TYR A 94 3.38 -3.48 -1.95
N GLN A 95 2.52 -2.48 -1.72
CA GLN A 95 1.19 -2.47 -2.33
C GLN A 95 1.25 -2.24 -3.85
N ALA A 96 2.21 -1.46 -4.35
CA ALA A 96 2.43 -1.30 -5.78
C ALA A 96 2.84 -2.64 -6.44
N GLY A 97 3.68 -3.44 -5.78
CA GLY A 97 4.02 -4.79 -6.24
C GLY A 97 2.83 -5.76 -6.23
N ARG A 98 2.00 -5.72 -5.18
CA ARG A 98 0.74 -6.49 -5.15
C ARG A 98 -0.23 -6.09 -6.26
N ALA A 99 -0.35 -4.79 -6.56
CA ALA A 99 -1.18 -4.30 -7.65
C ALA A 99 -0.68 -4.74 -9.03
N ARG A 100 0.64 -4.91 -9.20
CA ARG A 100 1.26 -5.49 -10.41
C ARG A 100 1.21 -7.02 -10.47
N GLY A 101 0.93 -7.69 -9.35
CA GLY A 101 1.01 -9.14 -9.22
C GLY A 101 2.43 -9.69 -9.02
N ASP A 102 3.39 -8.85 -8.61
CA ASP A 102 4.77 -9.26 -8.35
C ASP A 102 4.89 -10.21 -7.15
N TRP A 103 3.96 -10.10 -6.19
CA TRP A 103 3.86 -10.96 -5.01
C TRP A 103 2.42 -10.95 -4.45
N SER A 104 2.11 -11.94 -3.61
CA SER A 104 0.85 -12.05 -2.86
C SER A 104 1.04 -11.73 -1.38
N ALA A 105 0.00 -11.30 -0.67
CA ALA A 105 0.09 -11.12 0.78
C ALA A 105 0.45 -12.43 1.50
N ALA A 106 -0.10 -13.56 1.04
CA ALA A 106 0.24 -14.87 1.60
C ALA A 106 1.73 -15.22 1.46
N GLN A 107 2.34 -14.93 0.30
CA GLN A 107 3.79 -15.12 0.08
C GLN A 107 4.62 -14.25 1.01
N VAL A 108 4.35 -12.94 1.06
CA VAL A 108 5.14 -11.98 1.86
C VAL A 108 4.94 -12.21 3.36
N THR A 109 3.75 -12.64 3.78
CA THR A 109 3.47 -13.05 5.18
C THR A 109 4.26 -14.30 5.54
N LYS A 110 4.31 -15.31 4.66
CA LYS A 110 5.14 -16.51 4.88
C LYS A 110 6.61 -16.12 5.01
N GLU A 111 7.13 -15.30 4.11
CA GLU A 111 8.53 -14.87 4.14
C GLU A 111 8.86 -14.07 5.41
N ALA A 112 7.95 -13.21 5.87
CA ALA A 112 8.10 -12.47 7.12
C ALA A 112 8.15 -13.41 8.34
N LEU A 113 7.27 -14.43 8.38
CA LEU A 113 7.26 -15.45 9.42
C LEU A 113 8.53 -16.31 9.37
N ASP A 114 8.93 -16.82 8.21
CA ASP A 114 10.15 -17.62 8.03
C ASP A 114 11.39 -16.85 8.50
N ARG A 115 11.55 -15.60 8.05
CA ARG A 115 12.66 -14.70 8.43
C ARG A 115 12.63 -14.41 9.93
N SER A 116 11.45 -14.18 10.49
CA SER A 116 11.27 -13.98 11.93
C SER A 116 11.65 -15.22 12.74
N HIS A 117 11.18 -16.42 12.34
CA HIS A 117 11.51 -17.67 13.02
C HIS A 117 13.02 -17.95 13.01
N ALA A 118 13.70 -17.71 11.88
CA ALA A 118 15.14 -17.92 11.75
C ALA A 118 15.96 -17.05 12.72
N TRP A 119 15.57 -15.79 12.95
CA TRP A 119 16.29 -14.87 13.82
C TRP A 119 15.80 -14.87 15.28
N ASN A 120 14.58 -15.32 15.57
CA ASN A 120 14.00 -15.18 16.90
C ASN A 120 14.72 -16.01 17.98
N GLY A 121 15.38 -17.10 17.59
CA GLY A 121 16.22 -17.89 18.51
C GLY A 121 17.44 -17.13 19.06
N THR A 122 17.84 -16.04 18.41
CA THR A 122 18.94 -15.15 18.85
C THR A 122 18.42 -13.82 19.39
N LEU A 123 17.41 -13.24 18.73
CA LEU A 123 16.92 -11.90 19.06
C LEU A 123 15.87 -11.88 20.18
N HIS A 124 15.16 -12.99 20.43
CA HIS A 124 14.03 -13.08 21.36
C HIS A 124 13.02 -11.93 21.21
N ALA A 125 12.74 -11.56 19.96
CA ALA A 125 11.80 -10.51 19.61
C ALA A 125 10.34 -10.98 19.65
N ILE A 126 10.07 -12.30 19.68
CA ILE A 126 8.74 -12.90 19.44
C ILE A 126 8.34 -13.99 20.48
N ASP A 127 7.23 -13.75 21.21
CA ASP A 127 6.58 -14.68 22.20
C ASP A 127 5.69 -15.69 21.46
N LEU A 128 4.61 -15.14 20.90
CA LEU A 128 3.45 -15.83 20.39
C LEU A 128 3.49 -15.74 18.87
N TRP A 129 2.75 -16.60 18.21
CA TRP A 129 2.65 -16.59 16.75
C TRP A 129 1.18 -16.64 16.38
N SER A 130 0.75 -15.78 15.45
CA SER A 130 -0.66 -15.67 15.09
C SER A 130 -1.01 -16.82 14.16
N GLU A 131 -1.63 -17.86 14.70
CA GLU A 131 -2.11 -19.04 13.97
C GLU A 131 -2.96 -18.66 12.73
N THR A 132 -3.67 -17.53 12.81
CA THR A 132 -4.54 -17.01 11.73
C THR A 132 -3.82 -16.13 10.69
N ALA A 133 -2.53 -15.81 10.84
CA ALA A 133 -1.86 -14.81 9.99
C ALA A 133 -1.84 -15.21 8.51
N MET A 134 -1.60 -16.49 8.22
CA MET A 134 -1.58 -17.00 6.84
C MET A 134 -2.96 -17.00 6.19
N ASP A 135 -4.02 -17.26 6.95
CA ASP A 135 -5.39 -17.25 6.45
C ASP A 135 -5.90 -15.82 6.21
N GLU A 136 -5.58 -14.88 7.09
CA GLU A 136 -5.91 -13.46 6.87
C GLU A 136 -5.17 -12.86 5.67
N ALA A 137 -3.97 -13.34 5.38
CA ALA A 137 -3.22 -13.00 4.18
C ALA A 137 -3.89 -13.54 2.90
N ARG A 138 -4.27 -14.84 2.89
CA ARG A 138 -5.05 -15.46 1.79
C ARG A 138 -6.39 -14.74 1.56
N ASP A 139 -7.07 -14.35 2.63
CA ASP A 139 -8.29 -13.54 2.60
C ASP A 139 -8.04 -12.14 2.02
N SER A 140 -6.88 -11.54 2.26
CA SER A 140 -6.50 -10.28 1.60
C SER A 140 -6.33 -10.48 0.10
N ASP A 141 -5.65 -11.54 -0.34
CA ASP A 141 -5.46 -11.80 -1.76
C ASP A 141 -6.77 -12.19 -2.48
N ALA A 142 -7.69 -12.88 -1.78
CA ALA A 142 -9.05 -13.11 -2.28
C ALA A 142 -9.86 -11.81 -2.43
N ARG A 143 -9.66 -10.83 -1.55
CA ARG A 143 -10.28 -9.50 -1.62
C ARG A 143 -9.63 -8.59 -2.66
N ALA A 144 -8.31 -8.63 -2.79
CA ALA A 144 -7.54 -7.92 -3.81
C ALA A 144 -7.99 -8.32 -5.23
N ARG A 145 -8.06 -9.63 -5.53
CA ARG A 145 -8.56 -10.17 -6.81
C ARG A 145 -9.99 -9.75 -7.17
N ARG A 146 -10.79 -9.32 -6.18
CA ARG A 146 -12.18 -8.87 -6.36
C ARG A 146 -12.30 -7.33 -6.39
N GLY A 147 -11.19 -6.60 -6.33
CA GLY A 147 -11.19 -5.13 -6.22
C GLY A 147 -11.77 -4.61 -4.89
N ARG A 148 -11.77 -5.42 -3.82
CA ARG A 148 -12.42 -5.12 -2.53
C ARG A 148 -11.41 -5.02 -1.38
N LEU A 149 -10.30 -4.30 -1.60
CA LEU A 149 -9.33 -4.00 -0.55
C LEU A 149 -10.00 -3.23 0.61
N ARG A 150 -9.63 -3.55 1.85
CA ARG A 150 -10.08 -2.84 3.07
C ARG A 150 -9.42 -1.46 3.23
N GLY A 151 -8.34 -1.19 2.50
CA GLY A 151 -7.58 0.07 2.55
C GLY A 151 -6.08 -0.15 2.28
N PRO A 152 -5.25 0.90 2.43
CA PRO A 152 -3.81 0.85 2.10
C PRO A 152 -2.97 -0.17 2.91
N LEU A 153 -3.45 -0.61 4.08
CA LEU A 153 -2.77 -1.61 4.92
C LEU A 153 -3.30 -3.04 4.73
N ASP A 154 -4.27 -3.24 3.83
CA ASP A 154 -4.86 -4.56 3.62
C ASP A 154 -3.82 -5.54 3.04
N GLY A 155 -3.54 -6.61 3.77
CA GLY A 155 -2.55 -7.61 3.41
C GLY A 155 -1.14 -7.33 3.91
N VAL A 156 -0.86 -6.17 4.53
CA VAL A 156 0.47 -5.83 5.07
C VAL A 156 0.72 -6.64 6.36
N PRO A 157 1.78 -7.47 6.45
CA PRO A 157 2.19 -8.07 7.71
C PRO A 157 2.63 -6.99 8.69
N VAL A 158 2.11 -7.01 9.92
CA VAL A 158 2.48 -6.10 11.01
C VAL A 158 2.89 -6.88 12.25
N PHE A 159 3.64 -6.24 13.14
CA PHE A 159 3.93 -6.74 14.48
C PHE A 159 3.09 -5.91 15.47
N ALA A 160 2.55 -6.54 16.50
CA ALA A 160 1.86 -5.84 17.58
C ALA A 160 2.64 -6.03 18.88
N LYS A 161 2.87 -4.96 19.64
CA LYS A 161 3.48 -5.10 20.96
C LYS A 161 2.49 -5.76 21.94
N SER A 162 3.00 -6.70 22.71
CA SER A 162 2.62 -7.24 24.03
C SER A 162 1.52 -6.61 24.89
N ILE A 163 1.32 -5.30 24.75
CA ILE A 163 0.44 -4.46 25.56
C ILE A 163 -0.86 -4.10 24.83
N TYR A 164 -1.07 -4.64 23.63
CA TYR A 164 -2.26 -4.40 22.82
C TYR A 164 -3.14 -5.65 22.78
N ASP A 165 -4.41 -5.49 23.17
CA ASP A 165 -5.39 -6.55 23.09
C ASP A 165 -5.62 -7.00 21.65
N MET A 166 -5.43 -8.30 21.41
CA MET A 166 -5.58 -8.93 20.10
C MET A 166 -6.51 -10.13 20.21
N ASN A 167 -7.60 -10.15 19.44
CA ASN A 167 -8.50 -11.31 19.42
C ASN A 167 -7.72 -12.61 19.13
N SER A 168 -7.92 -13.59 20.00
CA SER A 168 -7.30 -14.92 20.00
C SER A 168 -5.81 -14.95 20.42
N LEU A 169 -5.29 -13.91 21.09
CA LEU A 169 -3.98 -13.95 21.77
C LEU A 169 -4.09 -13.30 23.17
N PRO A 170 -3.42 -13.83 24.21
CA PRO A 170 -3.37 -13.21 25.55
C PRO A 170 -2.55 -11.92 25.56
N THR A 171 -2.92 -10.92 26.35
CA THR A 171 -2.16 -9.65 26.51
C THR A 171 -1.17 -9.77 27.68
N THR A 172 0.01 -10.35 27.44
CA THR A 172 0.94 -10.72 28.53
C THR A 172 1.74 -9.55 29.13
N ALA A 173 1.81 -8.41 28.42
CA ALA A 173 2.72 -7.29 28.73
C ALA A 173 4.21 -7.68 28.94
N SER A 174 4.61 -8.86 28.45
CA SER A 174 5.93 -9.48 28.62
C SER A 174 6.27 -9.77 30.09
N ASN A 175 5.25 -10.04 30.90
CA ASN A 175 5.39 -10.61 32.24
C ASN A 175 5.39 -12.14 32.18
N ALA A 176 6.14 -12.79 33.08
CA ALA A 176 6.32 -14.25 33.13
C ALA A 176 5.21 -15.01 33.88
N GLU A 177 4.20 -14.30 34.40
CA GLU A 177 3.06 -14.87 35.14
C GLU A 177 1.84 -15.22 34.25
N TRP A 178 1.99 -15.05 32.92
CA TRP A 178 1.01 -15.41 31.88
C TRP A 178 1.43 -16.68 31.13
#